data_AF-A0A7L4WCY7-F1
#
_entry.id   AF-A0A7L4WCY7-F1
#
_cell.length_a   1.000
_cell.length_b   1.000
_cell.length_c   1.000
_cell.angle_alpha   90.00
_cell.angle_beta   90.00
_cell.angle_gamma   90.00
#
_symmetry.space_group_name_H-M   'P 1'
#
loop_
_entity.id
_entity.type
_entity.pdbx_description
1 polymer ?
#
loop_
_entity_poly.entity_id
_entity_poly.type
_entity_poly.pdbx_seq_one_letter_code
_entity_poly.pdbx_strand_id
1 'polypeptide(L)'
;MTTQTKKRLGIAVVLILIIGGLLMVQRRTPFDIFLTKNYTIVTKDEQIAYLKQHEQKMTDYVMSENSKVTSVQWDWDSLKIEAGGGPITSNNWIAIEAKFNNIKDSSFMAQWPLKDEKYFPKISDIFLSQPLRVNGGTKIYE
;
A
#
# COMPACT_ATOMS: atom_id res chain seq x y z
N MET A 1 -14.35 45.03 -38.28
CA MET A 1 -14.30 43.55 -38.11
C MET A 1 -15.47 42.94 -38.88
N THR A 2 -15.22 42.12 -39.92
CA THR A 2 -16.26 41.64 -40.83
C THR A 2 -17.03 40.44 -40.26
N THR A 3 -18.27 40.24 -40.70
CA THR A 3 -19.23 39.27 -40.15
C THR A 3 -18.73 37.81 -40.18
N GLN A 4 -17.84 37.46 -41.12
CA GLN A 4 -17.18 36.15 -41.15
C GLN A 4 -16.23 35.92 -39.97
N THR A 5 -15.46 36.94 -39.57
CA THR A 5 -14.52 36.83 -38.45
C THR A 5 -15.26 36.63 -37.12
N LYS A 6 -16.44 37.26 -36.97
CA LYS A 6 -17.30 37.09 -35.78
C LYS A 6 -17.88 35.68 -35.66
N LYS A 7 -18.32 35.07 -36.78
CA LYS A 7 -18.83 33.68 -36.80
C LYS A 7 -17.75 32.64 -36.49
N ARG A 8 -16.53 32.81 -37.02
CA ARG A 8 -15.40 31.90 -36.76
C ARG A 8 -14.89 31.98 -35.32
N LEU A 9 -14.90 33.19 -34.74
CA LEU A 9 -14.52 33.38 -33.32
C LEU A 9 -15.56 32.74 -32.38
N GLY A 10 -16.85 32.88 -32.67
CA GLY A 10 -17.91 32.27 -31.86
C GLY A 10 -17.83 30.73 -31.81
N ILE A 11 -17.53 30.07 -32.93
CA ILE A 11 -17.41 28.60 -32.99
C ILE A 11 -16.16 28.11 -32.23
N ALA A 12 -15.04 28.82 -32.30
CA ALA A 12 -13.82 28.47 -31.58
C ALA A 12 -14.00 28.55 -30.04
N VAL A 13 -14.75 29.54 -29.55
CA VAL A 13 -15.02 29.71 -28.11
C VAL A 13 -15.91 28.59 -27.56
N VAL A 14 -16.91 28.14 -28.31
CA VAL A 14 -17.80 27.05 -27.88
C VAL A 14 -17.04 25.71 -27.77
N LEU A 15 -16.12 25.42 -28.69
CA LEU A 15 -15.31 24.20 -28.64
C LEU A 15 -14.34 24.17 -27.44
N ILE A 16 -13.75 25.32 -27.08
CA ILE A 16 -12.87 25.43 -25.91
C ILE A 16 -13.64 25.20 -24.60
N LEU A 17 -14.89 25.67 -24.51
CA LEU A 17 -15.73 25.47 -23.32
C LEU A 17 -16.16 24.01 -23.12
N ILE A 18 -16.38 23.25 -24.20
CA ILE A 18 -16.73 21.83 -24.11
C ILE A 18 -15.52 21.00 -23.63
N ILE A 19 -14.31 21.31 -24.12
CA ILE A 19 -13.07 20.63 -23.70
C ILE A 19 -12.70 21.01 -22.25
N GLY A 20 -12.88 22.28 -21.87
CA GLY A 20 -12.69 22.74 -20.48
C GLY A 20 -13.70 22.15 -19.50
N GLY A 21 -14.96 21.98 -19.93
CA GLY A 21 -16.03 21.40 -19.11
C GLY A 21 -15.85 19.90 -18.86
N LEU A 22 -15.37 19.12 -19.84
CA LEU A 22 -15.10 17.69 -19.65
C LEU A 22 -13.97 17.42 -18.64
N LEU A 23 -12.97 18.30 -18.57
CA LEU A 23 -11.83 18.14 -17.66
C LEU A 23 -12.15 18.49 -16.19
N MET A 24 -13.26 19.19 -15.92
CA MET A 24 -13.64 19.59 -14.56
C MET A 24 -14.44 18.54 -13.77
N VAL A 25 -14.79 17.39 -14.36
CA VAL A 25 -15.64 16.40 -13.70
C VAL A 25 -14.88 15.49 -12.72
N GLN A 26 -13.54 15.54 -12.65
CA GLN A 26 -12.80 14.61 -11.78
C GLN A 26 -11.52 15.18 -11.17
N ARG A 27 -11.63 16.29 -10.43
CA ARG A 27 -10.55 16.70 -9.50
C ARG A 27 -11.12 16.94 -8.12
N ARG A 28 -11.13 15.89 -7.29
CA ARG A 28 -11.28 16.07 -5.85
C ARG A 28 -10.07 16.85 -5.35
N THR A 29 -10.29 18.01 -4.74
CA THR A 29 -9.22 18.80 -4.16
C THR A 29 -8.73 18.14 -2.86
N PRO A 30 -7.50 18.44 -2.39
CA PRO A 30 -7.04 17.99 -1.07
C PRO A 30 -8.00 18.40 0.06
N PHE A 31 -8.71 19.52 -0.11
CA PHE A 31 -9.74 20.01 0.79
C PHE A 31 -10.99 19.11 0.80
N ASP A 32 -11.44 18.62 -0.36
CA ASP A 32 -12.59 17.72 -0.45
C ASP A 32 -12.32 16.36 0.22
N ILE A 33 -11.08 15.89 0.15
CA ILE A 33 -10.64 14.68 0.86
C ILE A 33 -10.72 14.92 2.37
N PHE A 34 -10.21 16.05 2.87
CA PHE A 34 -10.25 16.38 4.29
C PHE A 34 -11.68 16.45 4.85
N LEU A 35 -12.63 17.02 4.11
CA LEU A 35 -14.01 17.22 4.57
C LEU A 35 -14.89 15.95 4.49
N THR A 36 -14.49 14.96 3.69
CA THR A 36 -15.30 13.75 3.46
C THR A 36 -14.66 12.47 3.99
N LYS A 37 -13.38 12.52 4.40
CA LYS A 37 -12.68 11.35 4.93
C LYS A 37 -13.11 11.08 6.36
N ASN A 38 -13.68 9.90 6.58
CA ASN A 38 -13.89 9.39 7.92
C ASN A 38 -12.54 8.89 8.47
N TYR A 39 -11.87 9.71 9.27
CA TYR A 39 -10.57 9.38 9.89
C TYR A 39 -10.60 8.17 10.84
N THR A 40 -11.78 7.60 11.11
CA THR A 40 -11.91 6.36 11.89
C THR A 40 -11.70 5.08 11.06
N ILE A 41 -11.61 5.19 9.73
CA ILE A 41 -11.42 4.08 8.79
C ILE A 41 -10.16 4.34 7.98
N VAL A 42 -9.12 3.50 8.12
CA VAL A 42 -7.90 3.63 7.32
C VAL A 42 -8.03 2.88 6.00
N THR A 43 -7.44 3.43 4.93
CA THR A 43 -7.34 2.73 3.64
C THR A 43 -6.10 1.84 3.59
N LYS A 44 -6.08 0.90 2.62
CA LYS A 44 -4.90 0.06 2.34
C LYS A 44 -3.65 0.90 2.05
N ASP A 45 -3.78 1.98 1.28
CA ASP A 45 -2.67 2.86 0.95
C ASP A 45 -2.11 3.58 2.19
N GLU A 46 -2.97 3.95 3.12
CA GLU A 46 -2.54 4.52 4.40
C GLU A 46 -1.81 3.49 5.26
N GLN A 47 -2.28 2.25 5.30
CA GLN A 47 -1.58 1.16 6.00
C GLN A 47 -0.20 0.89 5.37
N ILE A 48 -0.10 0.87 4.04
CA ILE A 48 1.19 0.74 3.33
C ILE A 48 2.11 1.91 3.70
N ALA A 49 1.61 3.15 3.66
CA ALA A 49 2.40 4.33 4.00
C ALA A 49 2.88 4.31 5.46
N TYR A 50 2.01 3.88 6.39
CA TYR A 50 2.34 3.71 7.79
C TYR A 50 3.42 2.64 8.02
N LEU A 51 3.33 1.50 7.34
CA LEU A 51 4.36 0.46 7.40
C LEU A 51 5.69 0.96 6.80
N LYS A 52 5.68 1.67 5.67
CA LYS A 52 6.87 2.30 5.09
C LYS A 52 7.54 3.28 6.05
N GLN A 53 6.76 4.08 6.78
CA GLN A 53 7.28 4.97 7.82
C GLN A 53 8.00 4.21 8.95
N HIS A 54 7.69 2.93 9.13
CA HIS A 54 8.20 2.08 10.20
C HIS A 54 9.10 0.95 9.70
N GLU A 55 9.56 1.03 8.44
CA GLU A 55 10.42 0.04 7.78
C GLU A 55 11.64 -0.34 8.61
N GLN A 56 12.34 0.64 9.19
CA GLN A 56 13.52 0.38 10.02
C GLN A 56 13.20 -0.52 11.21
N LYS A 57 12.11 -0.23 11.95
CA LYS A 57 11.72 -1.03 13.13
C LYS A 57 11.35 -2.46 12.74
N MET A 58 10.69 -2.64 11.60
CA MET A 58 10.33 -3.96 11.09
C MET A 58 11.57 -4.74 10.65
N THR A 59 12.52 -4.08 9.98
CA THR A 59 13.82 -4.65 9.61
C THR A 59 14.63 -5.05 10.84
N ASP A 60 14.71 -4.19 11.86
CA ASP A 60 15.40 -4.47 13.11
C ASP A 60 14.81 -5.70 13.82
N TYR A 61 13.48 -5.86 13.81
CA TYR A 61 12.82 -7.05 14.32
C TYR A 61 13.29 -8.31 13.57
N VAL A 62 13.25 -8.33 12.24
CA VAL A 62 13.68 -9.48 11.44
C VAL A 62 15.15 -9.83 11.72
N MET A 63 16.02 -8.83 11.85
CA MET A 63 17.43 -9.03 12.19
C MET A 63 17.62 -9.58 13.62
N SER A 64 16.72 -9.22 14.54
CA SER A 64 16.74 -9.77 15.91
C SER A 64 16.30 -11.24 15.97
N GLU A 65 15.43 -11.67 15.06
CA GLU A 65 14.99 -13.08 14.96
C GLU A 65 16.09 -13.99 14.39
N ASN A 66 17.00 -13.45 13.58
CA ASN A 66 18.16 -14.19 13.08
C ASN A 66 19.35 -13.26 12.83
N SER A 67 20.40 -13.41 13.65
CA SER A 67 21.60 -12.57 13.59
C SER A 67 22.41 -12.68 12.29
N LYS A 68 22.12 -13.67 11.43
CA LYS A 68 22.73 -13.79 10.09
C LYS A 68 22.02 -12.92 9.05
N VAL A 69 20.85 -12.36 9.37
CA VAL A 69 20.17 -11.38 8.52
C VAL A 69 20.82 -10.01 8.74
N THR A 70 21.35 -9.44 7.66
CA THR A 70 22.02 -8.13 7.62
C THR A 70 21.23 -7.09 6.82
N SER A 71 20.29 -7.53 5.98
CA SER A 71 19.40 -6.63 5.22
C SER A 71 18.06 -7.30 4.91
N VAL A 72 17.01 -6.49 4.78
CA VAL A 72 15.66 -6.92 4.37
C VAL A 72 15.24 -6.13 3.13
N GLN A 73 14.53 -6.76 2.21
CA GLN A 73 13.97 -6.17 1.01
C GLN A 73 12.46 -6.44 1.01
N TRP A 74 11.69 -5.46 1.48
CA TRP A 74 10.23 -5.56 1.58
C TRP A 74 9.57 -5.46 0.19
N ASP A 75 8.72 -6.43 -0.14
CA ASP A 75 7.91 -6.38 -1.35
C ASP A 75 6.59 -5.66 -1.04
N TRP A 76 6.58 -4.34 -1.20
CA TRP A 76 5.40 -3.51 -0.93
C TRP A 76 4.19 -3.84 -1.81
N ASP A 77 4.41 -4.41 -2.99
CA ASP A 77 3.35 -4.80 -3.91
C ASP A 77 2.71 -6.13 -3.49
N SER A 78 3.41 -6.94 -2.70
CA SER A 78 2.90 -8.18 -2.12
C SER A 78 1.93 -7.98 -0.94
N LEU A 79 1.78 -6.75 -0.44
CA LEU A 79 0.99 -6.50 0.78
C LEU A 79 -0.47 -6.89 0.59
N LYS A 80 -0.96 -7.75 1.48
CA LYS A 80 -2.33 -8.23 1.54
C LYS A 80 -2.95 -7.94 2.89
N ILE A 81 -4.22 -7.58 2.86
CA ILE A 81 -5.09 -7.52 4.05
C ILE A 81 -6.04 -8.68 3.86
N GLU A 82 -6.05 -9.61 4.80
CA GLU A 82 -6.95 -10.75 4.76
C GLU A 82 -7.90 -10.61 5.96
N ALA A 83 -9.20 -10.45 5.68
CA ALA A 83 -10.21 -10.73 6.68
C ALA A 83 -10.21 -12.23 6.98
N GLY A 84 -10.29 -12.56 8.27
CA GLY A 84 -10.08 -13.90 8.81
C GLY A 84 -10.49 -15.06 7.90
N GLY A 85 -9.49 -15.90 7.62
CA GLY A 85 -9.61 -17.11 6.82
C GLY A 85 -10.46 -18.18 7.49
N GLY A 86 -11.47 -18.66 6.76
CA GLY A 86 -12.18 -19.91 7.02
C GLY A 86 -13.08 -19.96 8.27
N PRO A 87 -13.93 -20.99 8.40
CA PRO A 87 -15.00 -21.07 9.41
C PRO A 87 -14.55 -21.10 10.90
N ILE A 88 -13.25 -21.00 11.21
CA ILE A 88 -12.69 -21.20 12.56
C ILE A 88 -11.98 -19.95 13.11
N THR A 89 -11.42 -19.06 12.28
CA THR A 89 -10.62 -17.91 12.77
C THR A 89 -11.14 -16.58 12.25
N SER A 90 -11.67 -15.75 13.15
CA SER A 90 -12.24 -14.42 12.86
C SER A 90 -11.21 -13.28 12.90
N ASN A 91 -9.91 -13.57 12.76
CA ASN A 91 -8.86 -12.59 12.98
C ASN A 91 -8.36 -12.06 11.64
N ASN A 92 -8.39 -10.74 11.47
CA ASN A 92 -7.86 -10.10 10.25
C ASN A 92 -6.34 -9.97 10.40
N TRP A 93 -5.60 -9.96 9.29
CA TRP A 93 -4.15 -9.68 9.31
C TRP A 93 -3.69 -8.89 8.10
N ILE A 94 -2.57 -8.18 8.28
CA ILE A 94 -1.75 -7.68 7.18
C ILE A 94 -0.60 -8.66 7.00
N ALA A 95 -0.32 -9.04 5.75
CA ALA A 95 0.81 -9.87 5.39
C ALA A 95 1.63 -9.19 4.28
N ILE A 96 2.96 -9.28 4.37
CA ILE A 96 3.89 -8.78 3.36
C ILE A 96 5.02 -9.79 3.16
N GLU A 97 5.32 -10.10 1.91
CA GLU A 97 6.47 -10.90 1.52
C GLU A 97 7.73 -10.03 1.53
N ALA A 98 8.86 -10.64 1.89
CA ALA A 98 10.14 -9.96 1.84
C ALA A 98 11.28 -10.95 1.55
N LYS A 99 12.37 -10.40 1.03
CA LYS A 99 13.65 -11.08 0.85
C LYS A 99 14.66 -10.57 1.87
N PHE A 100 15.78 -11.27 2.01
CA PHE A 100 16.85 -10.84 2.91
C PHE A 100 18.24 -11.07 2.31
N ASN A 101 19.22 -10.33 2.84
CA ASN A 101 20.64 -10.42 2.49
C ASN A 101 20.95 -10.28 1.00
N ASN A 102 20.06 -9.67 0.22
CA ASN A 102 20.14 -9.61 -1.24
C ASN A 102 20.21 -11.00 -1.91
N ILE A 103 19.73 -12.05 -1.24
CA ILE A 103 19.68 -13.40 -1.77
C ILE A 103 18.44 -13.48 -2.67
N LYS A 104 18.66 -13.67 -3.98
CA LYS A 104 17.60 -13.64 -5.01
C LYS A 104 16.42 -14.56 -4.69
N ASP A 105 16.73 -15.78 -4.25
CA ASP A 105 15.77 -16.85 -3.98
C ASP A 105 15.53 -17.06 -2.48
N SER A 106 15.69 -15.99 -1.70
CA SER A 106 15.25 -15.93 -0.32
C SER A 106 13.84 -15.41 -0.21
N SER A 107 13.11 -15.86 0.81
CA SER A 107 11.81 -15.31 1.15
C SER A 107 11.42 -15.57 2.59
N PHE A 108 10.56 -14.69 3.11
CA PHE A 108 9.77 -14.89 4.31
C PHE A 108 8.49 -14.07 4.23
N MET A 109 7.57 -14.30 5.17
CA MET A 109 6.33 -13.54 5.30
C MET A 109 6.29 -12.90 6.68
N ALA A 110 6.19 -11.58 6.74
CA ALA A 110 5.88 -10.86 7.98
C ALA A 110 4.39 -10.59 8.06
N GLN A 111 3.82 -10.73 9.25
CA GLN A 111 2.40 -10.55 9.49
C GLN A 111 2.14 -9.68 10.72
N TRP A 112 1.00 -8.99 10.70
CA TRP A 112 0.44 -8.25 11.83
C TRP A 112 -1.00 -8.66 12.05
N PRO A 113 -1.38 -9.03 13.29
CA PRO A 113 -2.79 -9.19 13.61
C PRO A 113 -3.48 -7.82 13.54
N LEU A 114 -4.70 -7.82 13.01
CA LEU A 114 -5.56 -6.66 12.93
C LEU A 114 -6.84 -6.91 13.73
N LYS A 115 -7.27 -5.88 14.46
CA LYS A 115 -8.59 -5.86 15.09
C LYS A 115 -9.72 -5.84 14.05
N ASP A 116 -9.52 -5.11 12.96
CA ASP A 116 -10.42 -4.97 11.82
C ASP A 116 -9.58 -4.54 10.59
N GLU A 117 -10.04 -4.84 9.37
CA GLU A 117 -9.31 -4.52 8.12
C GLU A 117 -8.98 -3.05 7.98
N LYS A 118 -9.78 -2.18 8.61
CA LYS A 118 -9.72 -0.72 8.51
C LYS A 118 -8.96 -0.07 9.67
N TYR A 119 -8.03 -0.79 10.30
CA TYR A 119 -7.18 -0.30 11.40
C TYR A 119 -5.70 -0.36 11.05
N PHE A 120 -4.90 0.57 11.59
CA PHE A 120 -3.44 0.45 11.51
C PHE A 120 -2.95 -0.77 12.32
N PRO A 121 -1.96 -1.51 11.81
CA PRO A 121 -1.30 -2.55 12.58
C PRO A 121 -0.51 -1.92 13.74
N LYS A 122 -0.39 -2.65 14.85
CA LYS A 122 0.60 -2.31 15.87
C LYS A 122 1.94 -2.86 15.43
N ILE A 123 2.93 -1.99 15.22
CA ILE A 123 4.24 -2.43 14.69
C ILE A 123 4.92 -3.47 15.57
N SER A 124 4.75 -3.37 16.89
CA SER A 124 5.29 -4.32 17.87
C SER A 124 4.74 -5.73 17.73
N ASP A 125 3.58 -5.88 17.07
CA ASP A 125 2.88 -7.16 16.97
C ASP A 125 3.27 -7.89 15.66
N ILE A 126 4.35 -7.44 15.00
CA ILE A 126 4.96 -8.15 13.87
C ILE A 126 5.37 -9.55 14.30
N PHE A 127 5.15 -10.53 13.43
CA PHE A 127 5.72 -11.86 13.57
C PHE A 127 6.03 -12.48 12.21
N LEU A 128 6.96 -13.43 12.20
CA LEU A 128 7.28 -14.22 11.00
C LEU A 128 6.41 -15.49 11.01
N SER A 129 5.46 -15.60 10.09
CA SER A 129 4.56 -16.76 10.04
C SER A 129 5.20 -18.02 9.47
N GLN A 130 6.37 -17.88 8.86
CA GLN A 130 7.21 -18.96 8.37
C GLN A 130 8.68 -18.66 8.66
N PRO A 131 9.53 -19.69 8.81
CA PRO A 131 10.97 -19.50 8.90
C PRO A 131 11.52 -18.76 7.68
N LEU A 132 12.65 -18.08 7.85
CA LEU A 132 13.45 -17.55 6.75
C LEU A 132 13.86 -18.72 5.85
N ARG A 133 13.62 -18.61 4.54
CA ARG A 133 13.94 -19.66 3.57
C ARG A 133 14.84 -19.15 2.44
N VAL A 134 15.60 -20.07 1.86
CA VAL A 134 16.45 -19.89 0.67
C VAL A 134 16.18 -21.00 -0.34
N ASN A 135 16.84 -20.94 -1.51
CA ASN A 135 16.67 -21.89 -2.62
C ASN A 135 15.19 -22.01 -3.06
N GLY A 136 14.52 -20.86 -3.20
CA GLY A 136 13.13 -20.81 -3.63
C GLY A 136 12.17 -21.47 -2.64
N GLY A 137 12.47 -21.38 -1.34
CA GLY A 137 11.63 -21.94 -0.28
C GLY A 137 11.98 -23.37 0.15
N THR A 138 12.90 -24.05 -0.54
CA THR A 138 13.19 -25.47 -0.28
C THR A 138 14.07 -25.72 0.95
N LYS A 139 14.84 -24.72 1.38
CA LYS A 139 15.77 -24.83 2.51
C LYS A 139 15.53 -23.74 3.55
N ILE A 140 15.54 -24.10 4.83
CA ILE A 140 15.50 -23.15 5.95
C ILE A 140 16.85 -22.44 6.05
N TYR A 141 16.82 -21.14 6.29
CA TYR A 141 17.99 -20.32 6.53
C TYR A 141 18.35 -20.37 8.02
N GLU A 142 19.37 -21.16 8.33
CA GLU A 142 19.92 -21.36 9.67
C GLU A 142 21.12 -20.45 9.93
#